data_AF-A0A6S9HY89-F1
#
_entry.id   AF-A0A6S9HY89-F1
#
_cell.length_a   1.000
_cell.length_b   1.000
_cell.length_c   1.000
_cell.angle_alpha   90.00
_cell.angle_beta   90.00
_cell.angle_gamma   90.00
#
_symmetry.space_group_name_H-M   'P 1'
#
loop_
_entity.id
_entity.type
_entity.pdbx_description
1 polymer ?
#
loop_
_entity_poly.entity_id
_entity_poly.type
_entity_poly.pdbx_seq_one_letter_code
_entity_poly.pdbx_strand_id
1 'polypeptide(L)'
;MILGCLIATTLFFGENMGASFHQSGSSFGAGGSGVMSSFSIPSTGTYGLKDKTLYYNTNGPSVDLTSGKLASPQPMSRIAYPDNGSVIATLCTNKDSDVANLRSALKSLAFLRGDQSTDPYSKLLKTPVLVFNEGDLNPAQIKSIVESTDRPVAFPLVDFQSFPNGFNPELEFAKSAPMFEVSGRSPWGYYQMIRFWVTMIWHHPALDRYEAVMRIDTDSCFLEPNEYLPHFMHDHLNYHSQYVGVEPEEGREYLIGLYDFAVEYMSRVKKTPGNVMLWHFIDTTWKAQKTLPLFRTNFEISRKSYMLRDDVVKWHAALTEEEVSYSPYYLALNYVFLCYCY
;
A
#
# COMPACT_ATOMS: atom_id res chain seq x y z
N MET A 1 41.83 -26.39 13.47
CA MET A 1 41.11 -27.37 14.30
C MET A 1 39.70 -27.47 13.72
N ILE A 2 39.42 -28.56 12.99
CA ILE A 2 38.11 -29.10 12.50
C ILE A 2 36.97 -28.06 12.38
N LEU A 3 36.64 -27.47 11.22
CA LEU A 3 36.09 -28.03 9.97
C LEU A 3 34.68 -28.64 10.12
N GLY A 4 33.68 -28.02 9.47
CA GLY A 4 32.31 -28.54 9.34
C GLY A 4 31.50 -27.73 8.33
N CYS A 5 31.45 -28.19 7.08
CA CYS A 5 30.64 -27.57 6.01
C CYS A 5 29.16 -27.91 6.16
N LEU A 6 28.26 -27.01 5.74
CA LEU A 6 27.02 -27.44 5.07
C LEU A 6 26.49 -26.38 4.08
N ILE A 7 26.59 -26.75 2.79
CA ILE A 7 25.67 -26.51 1.67
C ILE A 7 24.70 -25.32 1.81
N ALA A 8 24.94 -24.26 1.04
CA ALA A 8 23.96 -23.22 0.73
C ALA A 8 23.25 -23.56 -0.61
N THR A 9 21.92 -23.45 -0.61
CA THR A 9 21.05 -23.85 -1.73
C THR A 9 20.24 -22.61 -2.17
N THR A 10 20.50 -22.07 -3.36
CA THR A 10 20.09 -20.71 -3.78
C THR A 10 18.64 -20.63 -4.28
N LEU A 11 17.71 -20.00 -3.53
CA LEU A 11 16.50 -19.37 -4.12
C LEU A 11 16.97 -18.03 -4.66
N PHE A 12 16.60 -17.74 -5.90
CA PHE A 12 16.48 -16.36 -6.34
C PHE A 12 15.26 -15.74 -5.67
N PHE A 13 15.47 -15.02 -4.57
CA PHE A 13 14.79 -13.75 -4.36
C PHE A 13 15.69 -12.64 -4.94
N GLY A 14 15.07 -11.54 -5.37
CA GLY A 14 15.67 -10.57 -6.29
C GLY A 14 16.97 -9.91 -5.80
N GLU A 15 17.71 -9.35 -6.75
CA GLU A 15 18.94 -8.60 -6.48
C GLU A 15 18.67 -7.43 -5.52
N ASN A 16 19.58 -7.21 -4.56
CA ASN A 16 19.52 -6.07 -3.67
C ASN A 16 19.63 -4.76 -4.47
N MET A 17 18.52 -4.04 -4.65
CA MET A 17 18.59 -2.58 -4.66
C MET A 17 19.24 -2.16 -3.34
N GLY A 18 20.28 -1.31 -3.40
CA GLY A 18 21.20 -1.05 -2.31
C GLY A 18 20.59 -0.43 -1.04
N ALA A 19 19.98 -1.27 -0.20
CA ALA A 19 19.95 -1.13 1.25
C ALA A 19 20.31 -2.51 1.81
N SER A 20 21.49 -2.66 2.41
CA SER A 20 22.06 -3.98 2.72
C SER A 20 21.42 -4.66 3.92
N PHE A 21 20.86 -5.86 3.76
CA PHE A 21 20.82 -6.98 4.73
C PHE A 21 20.66 -8.33 3.94
N HIS A 22 20.77 -9.52 4.57
CA HIS A 22 21.36 -10.72 3.92
C HIS A 22 20.58 -12.08 4.05
N GLN A 23 20.68 -12.97 3.02
CA GLN A 23 20.46 -14.47 2.94
C GLN A 23 19.18 -15.11 2.29
N SER A 24 19.11 -16.45 2.08
CA SER A 24 18.21 -17.23 1.14
C SER A 24 17.63 -18.59 1.72
N GLY A 25 16.90 -19.54 1.07
CA GLY A 25 17.14 -20.31 -0.20
C GLY A 25 16.01 -21.29 -0.75
N SER A 26 16.31 -22.18 -1.74
CA SER A 26 15.47 -22.92 -2.80
C SER A 26 14.21 -23.76 -2.40
N SER A 27 13.25 -24.24 -3.25
CA SER A 27 12.63 -23.88 -4.58
C SER A 27 11.55 -24.91 -5.11
N PHE A 28 10.58 -24.51 -5.98
CA PHE A 28 9.56 -25.32 -6.75
C PHE A 28 8.47 -26.09 -5.93
N GLY A 29 7.21 -26.38 -6.34
CA GLY A 29 6.34 -26.13 -7.54
C GLY A 29 5.51 -27.40 -7.92
N ALA A 30 4.32 -27.42 -8.57
CA ALA A 30 3.21 -26.48 -8.88
C ALA A 30 2.01 -27.22 -9.61
N GLY A 31 0.75 -26.73 -9.59
CA GLY A 31 -0.32 -27.11 -10.59
C GLY A 31 -1.80 -27.36 -10.16
N GLY A 32 -2.78 -26.92 -10.99
CA GLY A 32 -4.18 -27.42 -11.05
C GLY A 32 -5.33 -26.41 -10.80
N SER A 33 -6.21 -26.15 -11.78
CA SER A 33 -7.23 -25.07 -11.76
C SER A 33 -8.70 -25.52 -11.67
N GLY A 34 -9.58 -24.63 -11.18
CA GLY A 34 -11.04 -24.75 -11.20
C GLY A 34 -11.73 -23.39 -11.38
N VAL A 35 -12.85 -23.36 -12.12
CA VAL A 35 -13.54 -22.14 -12.57
C VAL A 35 -14.54 -21.63 -11.52
N MET A 36 -14.67 -20.31 -11.35
CA MET A 36 -15.55 -19.67 -10.37
C MET A 36 -16.47 -18.60 -11.00
N SER A 37 -17.62 -18.34 -10.37
CA SER A 37 -18.65 -17.40 -10.81
C SER A 37 -18.30 -15.92 -10.57
N SER A 38 -18.91 -15.05 -11.38
CA SER A 38 -18.79 -13.59 -11.31
C SER A 38 -19.50 -13.00 -10.09
N PHE A 39 -18.86 -12.04 -9.42
CA PHE A 39 -19.40 -11.26 -8.31
C PHE A 39 -19.47 -9.79 -8.72
N SER A 40 -20.44 -9.05 -8.18
CA SER A 40 -20.65 -7.62 -8.49
C SER A 40 -20.57 -6.81 -7.20
N ILE A 41 -19.48 -6.07 -7.03
CA ILE A 41 -19.30 -5.12 -5.93
C ILE A 41 -20.41 -4.06 -6.01
N PRO A 42 -21.11 -3.75 -4.90
CA PRO A 42 -22.11 -2.68 -4.90
C PRO A 42 -21.42 -1.35 -5.22
N SER A 43 -21.86 -0.67 -6.28
CA SER A 43 -21.40 0.68 -6.60
C SER A 43 -21.76 1.62 -5.45
N THR A 44 -20.77 2.02 -4.66
CA THR A 44 -20.96 2.94 -3.53
C THR A 44 -21.54 4.25 -4.06
N GLY A 45 -22.70 4.61 -3.52
CA GLY A 45 -23.41 5.81 -3.94
C GLY A 45 -22.59 7.08 -3.72
N THR A 46 -22.90 8.12 -4.49
CA THR A 46 -22.43 9.50 -4.29
C THR A 46 -20.96 9.86 -4.57
N TYR A 47 -20.13 8.98 -5.14
CA TYR A 47 -18.98 9.42 -5.97
C TYR A 47 -19.41 9.78 -7.40
N GLY A 48 -20.56 10.49 -7.53
CA GLY A 48 -21.18 10.89 -8.79
C GLY A 48 -20.51 12.07 -9.51
N LEU A 49 -19.38 12.54 -9.00
CA LEU A 49 -18.52 13.47 -9.72
C LEU A 49 -17.69 12.67 -10.73
N LYS A 50 -17.71 13.09 -12.00
CA LYS A 50 -16.67 12.72 -12.97
C LYS A 50 -15.37 13.33 -12.48
N ASP A 51 -14.67 12.63 -11.59
CA ASP A 51 -13.66 13.23 -10.76
C ASP A 51 -12.46 13.68 -11.60
N LYS A 52 -12.40 14.99 -11.83
CA LYS A 52 -11.23 15.62 -12.42
C LYS A 52 -10.27 15.87 -11.28
N THR A 53 -9.53 14.85 -10.87
CA THR A 53 -8.44 15.02 -9.90
C THR A 53 -7.56 16.18 -10.38
N LEU A 54 -7.58 17.29 -9.63
CA LEU A 54 -6.84 18.50 -9.96
C LEU A 54 -5.51 18.49 -9.23
N TYR A 55 -4.45 18.85 -9.94
CA TYR A 55 -3.09 18.77 -9.45
C TYR A 55 -2.47 20.16 -9.38
N TYR A 56 -1.81 20.44 -8.27
CA TYR A 56 -0.78 21.46 -8.20
C TYR A 56 0.50 20.96 -8.91
N ASN A 57 1.42 21.87 -9.19
CA ASN A 57 2.77 21.68 -9.76
C ASN A 57 2.82 21.07 -11.17
N THR A 58 1.72 21.09 -11.93
CA THR A 58 1.64 20.51 -13.28
C THR A 58 2.49 21.24 -14.34
N ASN A 59 2.78 22.52 -14.14
CA ASN A 59 3.48 23.38 -15.11
C ASN A 59 4.68 24.14 -14.48
N GLY A 60 5.26 23.60 -13.41
CA GLY A 60 6.29 24.26 -12.60
C GLY A 60 5.79 24.63 -11.20
N PRO A 61 6.59 25.37 -10.40
CA PRO A 61 6.26 25.68 -9.00
C PRO A 61 4.92 26.42 -8.87
N SER A 62 4.00 25.88 -8.07
CA SER A 62 2.64 26.46 -7.91
C SER A 62 2.57 27.70 -7.03
N VAL A 63 3.65 28.06 -6.35
CA VAL A 63 3.65 29.25 -5.50
C VAL A 63 4.21 30.40 -6.30
N ASP A 64 3.35 31.36 -6.61
CA ASP A 64 3.77 32.64 -7.16
C ASP A 64 4.64 33.33 -6.10
N LEU A 65 5.94 33.42 -6.38
CA LEU A 65 6.95 33.99 -5.49
C LEU A 65 6.69 35.47 -5.16
N THR A 66 5.86 36.17 -5.94
CA THR A 66 5.53 37.59 -5.73
C THR A 66 4.32 37.79 -4.81
N SER A 67 3.29 36.95 -4.91
CA SER A 67 2.09 37.06 -4.06
C SER A 67 2.05 36.07 -2.88
N GLY A 68 2.92 35.06 -2.88
CA GLY A 68 2.90 33.96 -1.92
C GLY A 68 1.64 33.09 -1.98
N LYS A 69 0.79 33.26 -3.00
CA LYS A 69 -0.45 32.49 -3.18
C LYS A 69 -0.16 31.19 -3.92
N LEU A 70 -0.90 30.15 -3.53
CA LEU A 70 -0.92 28.88 -4.23
C LEU A 70 -1.77 29.02 -5.51
N ALA A 71 -1.22 28.68 -6.66
CA ALA A 71 -1.92 28.65 -7.93
C ALA A 71 -3.07 27.64 -7.89
N SER A 72 -4.17 27.92 -8.58
CA SER A 72 -5.31 27.01 -8.65
C SER A 72 -4.91 25.69 -9.30
N PRO A 73 -5.27 24.53 -8.73
CA PRO A 73 -4.86 23.23 -9.25
C PRO A 73 -5.52 22.98 -10.62
N GLN A 74 -4.81 22.28 -11.50
CA GLN A 74 -5.17 22.10 -12.90
C GLN A 74 -5.36 20.62 -13.26
N PRO A 75 -6.15 20.30 -14.30
CA PRO A 75 -6.18 18.95 -14.86
C PRO A 75 -4.79 18.54 -15.36
N MET A 76 -4.41 17.29 -15.07
CA MET A 76 -3.14 16.73 -15.54
C MET A 76 -3.19 16.41 -17.05
N SER A 77 -2.14 16.78 -17.78
CA SER A 77 -2.02 16.47 -19.21
C SER A 77 -1.90 14.96 -19.45
N ARG A 78 -2.81 14.40 -20.28
CA ARG A 78 -2.74 12.98 -20.70
C ARG A 78 -1.58 12.68 -21.65
N ILE A 79 -0.98 13.70 -22.26
CA ILE A 79 0.18 13.53 -23.16
C ILE A 79 1.47 13.41 -22.34
N ALA A 80 1.62 14.22 -21.28
CA ALA A 80 2.80 14.20 -20.43
C ALA A 80 2.74 13.15 -19.31
N TYR A 81 1.51 12.77 -18.90
CA TYR A 81 1.25 11.66 -18.00
C TYR A 81 0.27 10.73 -18.72
N PRO A 82 0.73 9.70 -19.45
CA PRO A 82 -0.15 8.72 -20.09
C PRO A 82 -0.94 7.92 -19.05
N ASP A 83 -2.02 7.27 -19.49
CA ASP A 83 -2.73 6.31 -18.66
C ASP A 83 -1.89 5.02 -18.51
N ASN A 84 -2.07 4.29 -17.41
CA ASN A 84 -1.21 3.20 -16.93
C ASN A 84 0.21 3.64 -16.49
N GLY A 85 0.36 4.91 -16.07
CA GLY A 85 1.61 5.40 -15.46
C GLY A 85 1.80 4.97 -14.00
N SER A 86 2.92 5.38 -13.40
CA SER A 86 3.13 5.30 -11.94
C SER A 86 2.41 6.44 -11.21
N VAL A 87 2.19 6.25 -9.91
CA VAL A 87 1.80 7.28 -8.94
C VAL A 87 2.42 6.99 -7.57
N ILE A 88 2.72 8.05 -6.81
CA ILE A 88 3.12 7.96 -5.41
C ILE A 88 1.90 8.23 -4.54
N ALA A 89 1.54 7.30 -3.67
CA ALA A 89 0.40 7.40 -2.77
C ALA A 89 0.85 7.57 -1.32
N THR A 90 0.21 8.48 -0.59
CA THR A 90 0.43 8.68 0.85
C THR A 90 -0.87 9.12 1.52
N LEU A 91 -1.02 8.84 2.81
CA LEU A 91 -2.20 9.19 3.62
C LEU A 91 -1.75 10.11 4.75
N CYS A 92 -2.37 11.28 4.88
CA CYS A 92 -1.97 12.32 5.84
C CYS A 92 -3.17 12.87 6.60
N THR A 93 -3.01 13.06 7.91
CA THR A 93 -4.01 13.72 8.77
C THR A 93 -3.71 15.22 8.88
N ASN A 94 -4.66 16.04 9.35
CA ASN A 94 -4.40 17.45 9.63
C ASN A 94 -3.51 17.75 10.85
N LYS A 95 -2.89 16.75 11.48
CA LYS A 95 -1.96 16.97 12.59
C LYS A 95 -0.66 17.56 12.07
N ASP A 96 -0.22 18.66 12.69
CA ASP A 96 1.02 19.34 12.29
C ASP A 96 2.26 18.44 12.33
N SER A 97 2.28 17.41 13.20
CA SER A 97 3.30 16.34 13.20
C SER A 97 3.30 15.54 11.92
N ASP A 98 2.14 15.07 11.49
CA ASP A 98 1.95 14.17 10.35
C ASP A 98 2.21 14.96 9.04
N VAL A 99 1.83 16.24 9.01
CA VAL A 99 2.18 17.19 7.93
C VAL A 99 3.69 17.49 7.91
N ALA A 100 4.34 17.71 9.06
CA ALA A 100 5.80 17.95 9.12
C ALA A 100 6.62 16.73 8.67
N ASN A 101 6.18 15.54 9.06
CA ASN A 101 6.76 14.27 8.62
C ASN A 101 6.58 14.12 7.10
N LEU A 102 5.35 14.26 6.58
CA LEU A 102 5.07 14.19 5.14
C LEU A 102 5.96 15.16 4.34
N ARG A 103 6.15 16.39 4.80
CA ARG A 103 7.03 17.36 4.13
C ARG A 103 8.48 16.89 4.05
N SER A 104 8.94 16.07 4.99
CA SER A 104 10.27 15.45 4.96
C SER A 104 10.31 14.28 3.98
N ALA A 105 9.28 13.41 3.99
CA ALA A 105 9.09 12.35 3.00
C ALA A 105 9.08 12.89 1.56
N LEU A 106 8.28 13.93 1.29
CA LEU A 106 8.14 14.56 -0.03
C LEU A 106 9.44 15.19 -0.56
N LYS A 107 10.26 15.79 0.31
CA LYS A 107 11.59 16.29 -0.06
C LYS A 107 12.53 15.14 -0.42
N SER A 108 12.44 14.01 0.28
CA SER A 108 13.26 12.84 -0.02
C SER A 108 12.96 12.21 -1.38
N LEU A 109 11.80 12.50 -2.00
CA LEU A 109 11.49 12.06 -3.36
C LEU A 109 12.41 12.67 -4.45
N ALA A 110 13.32 13.58 -4.09
CA ALA A 110 14.43 14.04 -4.91
C ALA A 110 15.50 12.94 -5.14
N PHE A 111 15.55 11.91 -4.30
CA PHE A 111 16.44 10.76 -4.46
C PHE A 111 15.94 9.72 -5.49
N LEU A 112 14.67 9.81 -5.92
CA LEU A 112 14.11 8.92 -6.94
C LEU A 112 14.61 9.32 -8.33
N ARG A 113 15.18 8.34 -9.05
CA ARG A 113 15.74 8.50 -10.39
C ARG A 113 15.03 7.70 -11.48
N GLY A 114 14.22 6.69 -11.13
CA GLY A 114 13.51 5.87 -12.11
C GLY A 114 12.57 6.65 -13.02
N ASP A 115 12.02 7.76 -12.53
CA ASP A 115 11.17 8.68 -13.30
C ASP A 115 11.88 9.97 -13.76
N GLN A 116 13.22 9.94 -13.82
CA GLN A 116 13.99 10.99 -14.48
C GLN A 116 14.26 10.56 -15.92
N SER A 117 13.79 11.36 -16.89
CA SER A 117 14.10 11.11 -18.29
C SER A 117 15.61 11.18 -18.53
N THR A 118 16.20 10.11 -19.05
CA THR A 118 17.56 10.14 -19.63
C THR A 118 17.56 10.68 -21.06
N ASP A 119 16.41 10.69 -21.73
CA ASP A 119 16.22 11.32 -23.04
C ASP A 119 15.85 12.81 -22.88
N PRO A 120 16.67 13.76 -23.36
CA PRO A 120 16.39 15.20 -23.24
C PRO A 120 15.19 15.66 -24.08
N TYR A 121 14.67 14.85 -25.00
CA TYR A 121 13.47 15.16 -25.80
C TYR A 121 12.19 14.57 -25.19
N SER A 122 12.30 13.43 -24.52
CA SER A 122 11.22 12.88 -23.68
C SER A 122 11.06 13.75 -22.43
N LYS A 123 9.98 14.54 -22.41
CA LYS A 123 9.46 15.14 -21.18
C LYS A 123 8.70 14.11 -20.34
N LEU A 124 9.36 13.00 -19.98
CA LEU A 124 8.90 12.17 -18.86
C LEU A 124 8.95 13.06 -17.63
N LEU A 125 7.77 13.48 -17.18
CA LEU A 125 7.62 14.31 -16.02
C LEU A 125 7.61 13.43 -14.77
N LYS A 126 8.18 13.95 -13.68
CA LYS A 126 8.26 13.24 -12.40
C LYS A 126 6.89 12.73 -11.96
N THR A 127 6.84 11.48 -11.53
CA THR A 127 5.64 10.79 -11.05
C THR A 127 4.88 11.63 -10.03
N PRO A 128 3.55 11.79 -10.20
CA PRO A 128 2.73 12.61 -9.33
C PRO A 128 2.51 11.96 -7.96
N VAL A 129 2.14 12.79 -7.00
CA VAL A 129 1.82 12.42 -5.63
C VAL A 129 0.32 12.60 -5.37
N LEU A 130 -0.31 11.60 -4.77
CA LEU A 130 -1.65 11.67 -4.20
C LEU A 130 -1.55 11.66 -2.69
N VAL A 131 -2.01 12.75 -2.05
CA VAL A 131 -2.07 12.92 -0.60
C VAL A 131 -3.52 12.69 -0.15
N PHE A 132 -3.85 11.44 0.12
CA PHE A 132 -5.16 11.06 0.66
C PHE A 132 -5.36 11.67 2.05
N ASN A 133 -6.56 12.19 2.34
CA ASN A 133 -6.90 12.87 3.60
C ASN A 133 -8.44 12.89 3.80
N GLU A 134 -8.92 13.18 5.01
CA GLU A 134 -10.36 13.24 5.34
C GLU A 134 -11.04 14.60 4.99
N GLY A 135 -10.36 15.46 4.23
CA GLY A 135 -10.86 16.80 3.85
C GLY A 135 -10.62 17.88 4.92
N ASP A 136 -9.76 17.60 5.88
CA ASP A 136 -9.51 18.36 7.11
C ASP A 136 -8.20 19.18 7.07
N LEU A 137 -7.39 19.04 6.00
CA LEU A 137 -6.16 19.80 5.77
C LEU A 137 -6.48 21.29 5.49
N ASN A 138 -5.89 22.19 6.28
CA ASN A 138 -6.10 23.62 6.08
C ASN A 138 -5.26 24.19 4.91
N PRO A 139 -5.60 25.37 4.35
CA PRO A 139 -4.89 25.93 3.20
C PRO A 139 -3.38 26.17 3.40
N ALA A 140 -2.92 26.43 4.63
CA ALA A 140 -1.51 26.60 4.93
C ALA A 140 -0.77 25.25 4.95
N GLN A 141 -1.40 24.20 5.47
CA GLN A 141 -0.89 22.83 5.41
C GLN A 141 -0.79 22.36 3.95
N ILE A 142 -1.87 22.49 3.16
CA ILE A 142 -1.89 22.18 1.71
C ILE A 142 -0.75 22.90 0.98
N LYS A 143 -0.61 24.21 1.18
CA LYS A 143 0.49 24.98 0.59
C LYS A 143 1.86 24.42 0.99
N SER A 144 2.09 24.16 2.28
CA SER A 144 3.38 23.68 2.78
C SER A 144 3.77 22.27 2.28
N ILE A 145 2.76 21.44 1.97
CA ILE A 145 2.91 20.12 1.35
C ILE A 145 3.31 20.29 -0.13
N VAL A 146 2.59 21.12 -0.89
CA VAL A 146 2.90 21.42 -2.31
C VAL A 146 4.28 22.07 -2.48
N GLU A 147 4.69 22.93 -1.55
CA GLU A 147 6.03 23.56 -1.54
C GLU A 147 7.17 22.57 -1.21
N SER A 148 6.87 21.37 -0.71
CA SER A 148 7.88 20.39 -0.28
C SER A 148 8.30 19.41 -1.38
N THR A 149 7.77 19.53 -2.60
CA THR A 149 8.21 18.75 -3.76
C THR A 149 7.97 19.54 -5.06
N ASP A 150 8.73 19.22 -6.12
CA ASP A 150 8.50 19.75 -7.48
C ASP A 150 7.63 18.82 -8.35
N ARG A 151 7.21 17.68 -7.79
CA ARG A 151 6.25 16.74 -8.38
C ARG A 151 4.83 17.34 -8.40
N PRO A 152 3.95 16.95 -9.34
CA PRO A 152 2.54 17.29 -9.23
C PRO A 152 1.93 16.68 -7.98
N VAL A 153 1.05 17.42 -7.29
CA VAL A 153 0.40 16.97 -6.06
C VAL A 153 -1.11 17.16 -6.18
N ALA A 154 -1.88 16.12 -5.87
CA ALA A 154 -3.32 16.22 -5.65
C ALA A 154 -3.70 15.71 -4.26
N PHE A 155 -4.92 16.07 -3.82
CA PHE A 155 -5.43 15.78 -2.49
C PHE A 155 -6.78 15.05 -2.58
N PRO A 156 -6.81 13.75 -2.96
CA PRO A 156 -8.05 12.98 -2.98
C PRO A 156 -8.61 12.79 -1.56
N LEU A 157 -9.94 12.69 -1.46
CA LEU A 157 -10.63 12.56 -0.19
C LEU A 157 -10.94 11.09 0.13
N VAL A 158 -10.75 10.69 1.39
CA VAL A 158 -11.15 9.38 1.91
C VAL A 158 -12.23 9.53 2.98
N ASP A 159 -13.05 8.50 3.13
CA ASP A 159 -14.06 8.40 4.18
C ASP A 159 -13.69 7.25 5.14
N PHE A 160 -13.35 7.59 6.38
CA PHE A 160 -13.10 6.63 7.46
C PHE A 160 -14.26 6.54 8.46
N GLN A 161 -15.39 7.21 8.18
CA GLN A 161 -16.60 7.19 9.00
C GLN A 161 -17.55 6.06 8.60
N SER A 162 -17.44 5.54 7.36
CA SER A 162 -18.20 4.35 6.92
C SER A 162 -17.53 3.02 7.31
N PHE A 163 -18.34 2.10 7.79
CA PHE A 163 -17.95 0.73 8.15
C PHE A 163 -18.66 -0.30 7.25
N PRO A 164 -18.15 -1.55 7.16
CA PRO A 164 -18.83 -2.63 6.45
C PRO A 164 -20.27 -2.88 6.95
N ASN A 165 -21.14 -3.40 6.08
CA ASN A 165 -22.53 -3.63 6.45
C ASN A 165 -22.64 -4.68 7.58
N GLY A 166 -23.32 -4.33 8.67
CA GLY A 166 -23.46 -5.17 9.86
C GLY A 166 -22.32 -5.02 10.88
N PHE A 167 -21.23 -4.32 10.55
CA PHE A 167 -20.19 -3.99 11.53
C PHE A 167 -20.72 -2.92 12.49
N ASN A 168 -20.60 -3.16 13.80
CA ASN A 168 -20.99 -2.20 14.83
C ASN A 168 -19.74 -1.78 15.64
N PRO A 169 -19.21 -0.56 15.45
CA PRO A 169 -17.98 -0.11 16.09
C PRO A 169 -18.08 -0.01 17.62
N GLU A 170 -19.26 0.20 18.20
CA GLU A 170 -19.44 0.27 19.65
C GLU A 170 -19.44 -1.13 20.28
N LEU A 171 -20.14 -2.09 19.64
CA LEU A 171 -20.18 -3.48 20.10
C LEU A 171 -18.85 -4.19 19.91
N GLU A 172 -18.13 -3.93 18.82
CA GLU A 172 -16.79 -4.50 18.64
C GLU A 172 -15.79 -3.86 19.60
N PHE A 173 -15.83 -2.54 19.83
CA PHE A 173 -14.99 -1.87 20.84
C PHE A 173 -15.18 -2.52 22.23
N ALA A 174 -16.42 -2.78 22.64
CA ALA A 174 -16.71 -3.41 23.92
C ALA A 174 -16.23 -4.88 24.05
N LYS A 175 -15.96 -5.56 22.93
CA LYS A 175 -15.36 -6.91 22.87
C LYS A 175 -13.84 -6.86 22.68
N SER A 176 -13.27 -5.70 22.35
CA SER A 176 -11.92 -5.59 21.78
C SER A 176 -10.83 -5.56 22.84
N ALA A 177 -10.01 -6.61 22.87
CA ALA A 177 -8.68 -6.60 23.44
C ALA A 177 -7.78 -7.45 22.50
N PRO A 178 -6.73 -6.87 21.89
CA PRO A 178 -6.07 -5.61 22.22
C PRO A 178 -6.50 -4.43 21.33
N MET A 179 -6.18 -3.21 21.77
CA MET A 179 -6.51 -1.96 21.08
C MET A 179 -5.27 -1.13 20.78
N PHE A 180 -5.21 -0.55 19.57
CA PHE A 180 -4.23 0.48 19.24
C PHE A 180 -4.59 1.83 19.88
N GLU A 181 -4.32 1.97 21.18
CA GLU A 181 -4.51 3.22 21.91
C GLU A 181 -3.47 4.27 21.50
N VAL A 182 -3.82 5.10 20.50
CA VAL A 182 -3.06 6.30 20.15
C VAL A 182 -3.73 7.53 20.72
N SER A 183 -3.11 8.15 21.72
CA SER A 183 -3.66 9.32 22.43
C SER A 183 -4.10 10.43 21.46
N GLY A 184 -5.35 10.90 21.63
CA GLY A 184 -5.95 11.91 20.78
C GLY A 184 -6.17 11.48 19.32
N ARG A 185 -6.38 10.19 19.03
CA ARG A 185 -6.91 9.68 17.76
C ARG A 185 -8.20 8.90 18.01
N SER A 186 -9.03 8.74 16.98
CA SER A 186 -10.14 7.78 17.02
C SER A 186 -9.56 6.37 17.18
N PRO A 187 -10.13 5.52 18.07
CA PRO A 187 -9.68 4.13 18.22
C PRO A 187 -9.79 3.34 16.91
N TRP A 188 -10.75 3.70 16.05
CA TRP A 188 -10.96 3.07 14.74
C TRP A 188 -10.06 3.61 13.63
N GLY A 189 -9.38 4.74 13.84
CA GLY A 189 -8.60 5.42 12.80
C GLY A 189 -7.46 4.58 12.24
N TYR A 190 -6.81 3.77 13.08
CA TYR A 190 -5.73 2.87 12.64
C TYR A 190 -6.27 1.69 11.81
N TYR A 191 -7.36 1.06 12.25
CA TYR A 191 -8.02 -0.03 11.53
C TYR A 191 -8.61 0.43 10.18
N GLN A 192 -9.21 1.63 10.12
CA GLN A 192 -9.71 2.22 8.87
C GLN A 192 -8.57 2.58 7.91
N MET A 193 -7.42 3.07 8.42
CA MET A 193 -6.22 3.27 7.61
C MET A 193 -5.75 1.95 6.97
N ILE A 194 -5.76 0.83 7.71
CA ILE A 194 -5.35 -0.47 7.14
C ILE A 194 -6.39 -0.98 6.14
N ARG A 195 -7.69 -0.92 6.46
CA ARG A 195 -8.77 -1.25 5.51
C ARG A 195 -8.69 -0.43 4.21
N PHE A 196 -8.29 0.85 4.32
CA PHE A 196 -8.07 1.71 3.16
C PHE A 196 -6.95 1.18 2.26
N TRP A 197 -5.76 0.90 2.79
CA TRP A 197 -4.64 0.39 1.98
C TRP A 197 -4.85 -1.03 1.46
N VAL A 198 -5.58 -1.88 2.21
CA VAL A 198 -5.87 -3.26 1.79
C VAL A 198 -6.93 -3.30 0.69
N THR A 199 -8.06 -2.62 0.87
CA THR A 199 -9.24 -2.81 0.00
C THR A 199 -9.66 -1.55 -0.73
N MET A 200 -9.83 -0.42 -0.02
CA MET A 200 -10.55 0.74 -0.59
C MET A 200 -9.72 1.50 -1.64
N ILE A 201 -8.40 1.60 -1.47
CA ILE A 201 -7.54 2.40 -2.34
C ILE A 201 -7.59 1.92 -3.79
N TRP A 202 -7.63 0.62 -4.05
CA TRP A 202 -7.60 0.04 -5.41
C TRP A 202 -8.84 0.41 -6.24
N HIS A 203 -9.96 0.72 -5.58
CA HIS A 203 -11.20 1.17 -6.19
C HIS A 203 -11.36 2.70 -6.17
N HIS A 204 -10.40 3.45 -5.63
CA HIS A 204 -10.49 4.89 -5.52
C HIS A 204 -10.33 5.58 -6.90
N PRO A 205 -11.26 6.47 -7.34
CA PRO A 205 -11.24 7.07 -8.69
C PRO A 205 -9.95 7.81 -9.08
N ALA A 206 -9.29 8.46 -8.11
CA ALA A 206 -7.98 9.09 -8.33
C ALA A 206 -6.87 8.11 -8.81
N LEU A 207 -7.07 6.79 -8.66
CA LEU A 207 -6.18 5.75 -9.21
C LEU A 207 -6.61 5.20 -10.58
N ASP A 208 -7.70 5.66 -11.19
CA ASP A 208 -8.24 5.05 -12.43
C ASP A 208 -7.29 5.07 -13.63
N ARG A 209 -6.30 5.96 -13.62
CA ARG A 209 -5.31 6.10 -14.69
C ARG A 209 -3.92 5.59 -14.38
N TYR A 210 -3.70 5.02 -13.19
CA TYR A 210 -2.38 4.58 -12.75
C TYR A 210 -2.35 3.06 -12.61
N GLU A 211 -1.25 2.48 -13.06
CA GLU A 211 -1.02 1.03 -13.03
C GLU A 211 -0.01 0.65 -11.93
N ALA A 212 1.04 1.45 -11.72
CA ALA A 212 1.96 1.24 -10.60
C ALA A 212 1.69 2.25 -9.49
N VAL A 213 1.47 1.76 -8.27
CA VAL A 213 1.19 2.57 -7.08
C VAL A 213 2.31 2.34 -6.09
N MET A 214 3.14 3.35 -5.85
CA MET A 214 4.18 3.33 -4.81
C MET A 214 3.64 4.00 -3.55
N ARG A 215 3.38 3.23 -2.50
CA ARG A 215 3.00 3.76 -1.19
C ARG A 215 4.25 4.26 -0.45
N ILE A 216 4.12 5.41 0.20
CA ILE A 216 5.06 5.92 1.19
C ILE A 216 4.29 6.53 2.36
N ASP A 217 4.49 6.01 3.56
CA ASP A 217 3.89 6.58 4.77
C ASP A 217 4.61 7.89 5.18
N THR A 218 3.90 8.76 5.91
CA THR A 218 4.37 10.14 6.16
C THR A 218 5.69 10.23 6.92
N ASP A 219 6.03 9.23 7.72
CA ASP A 219 7.26 9.12 8.53
C ASP A 219 8.42 8.45 7.79
N SER A 220 8.22 8.00 6.55
CA SER A 220 9.20 7.27 5.75
C SER A 220 9.91 8.20 4.78
N CYS A 221 11.24 8.04 4.61
CA CYS A 221 12.02 8.88 3.71
C CYS A 221 13.20 8.12 3.07
N PHE A 222 13.60 8.58 1.87
CA PHE A 222 14.80 8.12 1.19
C PHE A 222 16.04 8.86 1.72
N LEU A 223 17.09 8.10 2.05
CA LEU A 223 18.39 8.63 2.47
C LEU A 223 19.44 8.56 1.35
N GLU A 224 19.22 7.69 0.36
CA GLU A 224 20.14 7.42 -0.74
C GLU A 224 19.37 7.37 -2.08
N PRO A 225 20.02 7.66 -3.23
CA PRO A 225 19.40 7.57 -4.54
C PRO A 225 18.88 6.17 -4.88
N ASN A 226 17.73 6.09 -5.57
CA ASN A 226 17.21 4.84 -6.12
C ASN A 226 16.98 4.98 -7.64
N GLU A 227 17.62 4.12 -8.42
CA GLU A 227 17.63 4.15 -9.90
C GLU A 227 16.33 3.65 -10.56
N TYR A 228 15.46 2.96 -9.82
CA TYR A 228 14.31 2.24 -10.40
C TYR A 228 12.97 2.83 -9.95
N LEU A 229 12.87 3.25 -8.70
CA LEU A 229 11.66 3.82 -8.12
C LEU A 229 11.33 5.20 -8.74
N PRO A 230 10.04 5.53 -8.93
CA PRO A 230 8.83 4.82 -8.47
C PRO A 230 8.25 3.84 -9.53
N HIS A 231 9.10 3.28 -10.39
CA HIS A 231 8.73 2.14 -11.25
C HIS A 231 9.24 0.83 -10.63
N PHE A 232 8.80 -0.30 -11.20
CA PHE A 232 9.38 -1.60 -10.87
C PHE A 232 10.73 -1.77 -11.56
N MET A 233 11.68 -2.44 -10.89
CA MET A 233 12.96 -2.83 -11.49
C MET A 233 12.79 -3.77 -12.70
N HIS A 234 11.69 -4.55 -12.74
CA HIS A 234 11.34 -5.42 -13.86
C HIS A 234 9.83 -5.42 -14.11
N ASP A 235 9.43 -5.41 -15.39
CA ASP A 235 8.02 -5.33 -15.79
C ASP A 235 7.13 -6.46 -15.26
N HIS A 236 7.68 -7.66 -15.07
CA HIS A 236 6.95 -8.83 -14.60
C HIS A 236 6.64 -8.82 -13.09
N LEU A 237 7.17 -7.85 -12.33
CA LEU A 237 6.86 -7.70 -10.91
C LEU A 237 5.47 -7.08 -10.74
N ASN A 238 4.68 -7.68 -9.87
CA ASN A 238 3.36 -7.16 -9.46
C ASN A 238 3.40 -6.43 -8.11
N TYR A 239 4.46 -6.68 -7.33
CA TYR A 239 4.61 -6.19 -5.97
C TYR A 239 6.08 -6.19 -5.54
N HIS A 240 6.44 -5.23 -4.71
CA HIS A 240 7.68 -5.22 -3.97
C HIS A 240 7.53 -4.45 -2.65
N SER A 241 7.99 -5.05 -1.56
CA SER A 241 8.14 -4.46 -0.23
C SER A 241 9.33 -5.12 0.46
N GLN A 242 9.94 -4.43 1.43
CA GLN A 242 11.07 -4.97 2.18
C GLN A 242 10.59 -6.06 3.17
N TYR A 243 11.12 -7.27 3.03
CA TYR A 243 11.05 -8.31 4.07
C TYR A 243 11.96 -7.94 5.24
N VAL A 244 11.45 -8.02 6.48
CA VAL A 244 12.23 -7.62 7.68
C VAL A 244 12.24 -8.66 8.80
N GLY A 245 11.77 -9.89 8.54
CA GLY A 245 11.74 -10.98 9.51
C GLY A 245 10.34 -11.52 9.72
N VAL A 246 10.02 -11.93 10.94
CA VAL A 246 8.68 -12.33 11.37
C VAL A 246 8.11 -11.30 12.34
N GLU A 247 6.79 -11.26 12.50
CA GLU A 247 6.15 -10.40 13.49
C GLU A 247 6.69 -10.73 14.91
N PRO A 248 7.14 -9.73 15.68
CA PRO A 248 7.62 -9.91 17.05
C PRO A 248 6.51 -10.43 17.99
N GLU A 249 6.88 -10.81 19.21
CA GLU A 249 5.96 -11.44 20.16
C GLU A 249 4.79 -10.53 20.55
N GLU A 250 5.07 -9.23 20.71
CA GLU A 250 4.11 -8.16 20.96
C GLU A 250 3.11 -7.95 19.82
N GLY A 251 3.47 -8.36 18.59
CA GLY A 251 2.59 -8.25 17.43
C GLY A 251 1.67 -9.46 17.22
N ARG A 252 1.92 -10.60 17.90
CA ARG A 252 1.17 -11.85 17.64
C ARG A 252 -0.30 -11.79 18.00
N GLU A 253 -0.68 -10.97 18.98
CA GLU A 253 -2.07 -10.77 19.40
C GLU A 253 -2.95 -10.23 18.25
N TYR A 254 -2.36 -9.45 17.35
CA TYR A 254 -2.98 -8.92 16.14
C TYR A 254 -3.09 -9.93 14.99
N LEU A 255 -2.44 -11.08 15.11
CA LEU A 255 -2.45 -12.14 14.08
C LEU A 255 -3.39 -13.30 14.44
N ILE A 256 -4.05 -13.26 15.60
CA ILE A 256 -4.88 -14.35 16.12
C ILE A 256 -5.98 -14.72 15.14
N GLY A 257 -5.88 -15.93 14.58
CA GLY A 257 -6.83 -16.54 13.63
C GLY A 257 -6.60 -16.20 12.16
N LEU A 258 -5.68 -15.27 11.81
CA LEU A 258 -5.54 -14.77 10.43
C LEU A 258 -5.09 -15.88 9.49
N TYR A 259 -4.16 -16.69 9.99
CA TYR A 259 -3.73 -17.91 9.33
C TYR A 259 -4.89 -18.90 9.15
N ASP A 260 -5.72 -19.09 10.18
CA ASP A 260 -6.80 -20.07 10.16
C ASP A 260 -7.91 -19.63 9.19
N PHE A 261 -8.25 -18.34 9.15
CA PHE A 261 -9.09 -17.70 8.12
C PHE A 261 -8.52 -17.91 6.71
N ALA A 262 -7.20 -17.73 6.51
CA ALA A 262 -6.56 -17.95 5.21
C ALA A 262 -6.68 -19.41 4.74
N VAL A 263 -6.49 -20.37 5.64
CA VAL A 263 -6.68 -21.81 5.36
C VAL A 263 -8.15 -22.13 5.06
N GLU A 264 -9.09 -21.63 5.88
CA GLU A 264 -10.51 -21.87 5.69
C GLU A 264 -11.00 -21.30 4.37
N TYR A 265 -10.67 -20.04 4.06
CA TYR A 265 -11.04 -19.40 2.81
C TYR A 265 -10.51 -20.20 1.61
N MET A 266 -9.20 -20.54 1.57
CA MET A 266 -8.62 -21.34 0.49
C MET A 266 -9.38 -22.65 0.26
N SER A 267 -9.69 -23.36 1.35
CA SER A 267 -10.48 -24.60 1.32
C SER A 267 -11.89 -24.36 0.74
N ARG A 268 -12.58 -23.33 1.24
CA ARG A 268 -13.94 -22.95 0.85
C ARG A 268 -14.03 -22.54 -0.63
N VAL A 269 -13.06 -21.76 -1.12
CA VAL A 269 -12.98 -21.35 -2.54
C VAL A 269 -12.30 -22.39 -3.45
N LYS A 270 -11.85 -23.51 -2.88
CA LYS A 270 -11.14 -24.61 -3.59
C LYS A 270 -9.92 -24.12 -4.39
N LYS A 271 -9.15 -23.20 -3.80
CA LYS A 271 -7.87 -22.73 -4.35
C LYS A 271 -6.67 -23.24 -3.56
N THR A 272 -5.57 -23.41 -4.26
CA THR A 272 -4.22 -23.58 -3.69
C THR A 272 -3.48 -22.25 -3.73
N PRO A 273 -2.38 -22.10 -2.96
CA PRO A 273 -1.61 -20.87 -2.98
C PRO A 273 -0.97 -20.57 -4.34
N GLY A 274 -1.15 -19.35 -4.84
CA GLY A 274 -0.47 -18.84 -6.05
C GLY A 274 1.06 -18.80 -5.91
N ASN A 275 1.55 -18.49 -4.71
CA ASN A 275 2.97 -18.62 -4.35
C ASN A 275 3.15 -19.71 -3.27
N VAL A 276 3.38 -20.94 -3.74
CA VAL A 276 3.55 -22.14 -2.90
C VAL A 276 4.76 -22.04 -1.98
N MET A 277 5.90 -21.53 -2.47
CA MET A 277 7.11 -21.36 -1.65
C MET A 277 6.85 -20.41 -0.49
N LEU A 278 6.12 -19.33 -0.76
CA LEU A 278 5.79 -18.36 0.27
C LEU A 278 4.79 -18.90 1.28
N TRP A 279 3.74 -19.59 0.81
CA TRP A 279 2.78 -20.21 1.70
C TRP A 279 3.44 -21.24 2.62
N HIS A 280 4.41 -22.02 2.11
CA HIS A 280 5.18 -22.94 2.94
C HIS A 280 5.98 -22.22 4.03
N PHE A 281 6.54 -21.04 3.74
CA PHE A 281 7.21 -20.23 4.75
C PHE A 281 6.22 -19.73 5.83
N ILE A 282 5.07 -19.21 5.41
CA ILE A 282 3.97 -18.78 6.30
C ILE A 282 3.48 -19.92 7.22
N ASP A 283 3.19 -21.08 6.64
CA ASP A 283 2.78 -22.29 7.38
C ASP A 283 3.86 -22.74 8.39
N THR A 284 5.13 -22.66 8.00
CA THR A 284 6.27 -23.00 8.85
C THR A 284 6.41 -22.04 10.04
N THR A 285 6.36 -20.72 9.82
CA THR A 285 6.45 -19.74 10.92
C THR A 285 5.24 -19.83 11.85
N TRP A 286 4.04 -20.04 11.31
CA TRP A 286 2.83 -20.18 12.12
C TRP A 286 2.86 -21.45 12.99
N LYS A 287 3.30 -22.58 12.43
CA LYS A 287 3.44 -23.85 13.18
C LYS A 287 4.53 -23.77 14.24
N ALA A 288 5.67 -23.15 13.94
CA ALA A 288 6.82 -23.11 14.85
C ALA A 288 6.70 -22.06 15.97
N GLN A 289 6.14 -20.89 15.66
CA GLN A 289 6.25 -19.68 16.51
C GLN A 289 4.94 -18.90 16.67
N LYS A 290 3.85 -19.31 16.01
CA LYS A 290 2.56 -18.58 15.99
C LYS A 290 2.71 -17.12 15.56
N THR A 291 3.50 -16.92 14.51
CA THR A 291 3.79 -15.62 13.89
C THR A 291 3.81 -15.76 12.36
N LEU A 292 3.72 -14.62 11.66
CA LEU A 292 3.74 -14.53 10.20
C LEU A 292 4.98 -13.76 9.72
N PRO A 293 5.43 -13.97 8.47
CA PRO A 293 6.45 -13.13 7.84
C PRO A 293 6.01 -11.66 7.77
N LEU A 294 6.91 -10.76 8.15
CA LEU A 294 6.68 -9.32 8.23
C LEU A 294 7.29 -8.59 7.03
N PHE A 295 6.45 -7.82 6.33
CA PHE A 295 6.81 -6.98 5.19
C PHE A 295 6.48 -5.52 5.50
N ARG A 296 7.42 -4.61 5.23
CA ARG A 296 7.29 -3.19 5.54
C ARG A 296 6.38 -2.47 4.55
N THR A 297 5.08 -2.55 4.76
CA THR A 297 4.06 -1.89 3.92
C THR A 297 4.10 -0.36 4.01
N ASN A 298 4.82 0.23 4.97
CA ASN A 298 5.10 1.68 5.01
C ASN A 298 5.92 2.17 3.80
N PHE A 299 6.59 1.25 3.11
CA PHE A 299 7.15 1.46 1.78
C PHE A 299 6.93 0.21 0.90
N GLU A 300 6.05 0.34 -0.08
CA GLU A 300 5.73 -0.74 -1.04
C GLU A 300 5.42 -0.17 -2.43
N ILE A 301 5.54 -1.00 -3.45
CA ILE A 301 5.07 -0.70 -4.82
C ILE A 301 4.25 -1.86 -5.35
N SER A 302 3.05 -1.56 -5.85
CA SER A 302 2.01 -2.52 -6.20
C SER A 302 1.42 -2.22 -7.59
N ARG A 303 1.12 -3.27 -8.37
CA ARG A 303 0.33 -3.12 -9.61
C ARG A 303 -1.16 -3.06 -9.31
N LYS A 304 -1.83 -1.99 -9.72
CA LYS A 304 -3.28 -1.83 -9.59
C LYS A 304 -4.03 -2.95 -10.32
N SER A 305 -3.59 -3.31 -11.54
CA SER A 305 -4.16 -4.44 -12.29
C SER A 305 -4.10 -5.77 -11.52
N TYR A 306 -3.02 -6.02 -10.77
CA TYR A 306 -2.89 -7.22 -9.93
C TYR A 306 -3.82 -7.16 -8.73
N MET A 307 -3.87 -6.03 -8.03
CA MET A 307 -4.77 -5.82 -6.87
C MET A 307 -6.26 -5.88 -7.25
N LEU A 308 -6.58 -5.58 -8.51
CA LEU A 308 -7.93 -5.68 -9.07
C LEU A 308 -8.25 -7.04 -9.74
N ARG A 309 -7.38 -8.06 -9.63
CA ARG A 309 -7.74 -9.43 -10.04
C ARG A 309 -8.95 -9.93 -9.24
N ASP A 310 -9.91 -10.56 -9.90
CA ASP A 310 -11.14 -11.12 -9.29
C ASP A 310 -10.90 -11.91 -7.99
N ASP A 311 -9.80 -12.68 -7.91
CA ASP A 311 -9.48 -13.50 -6.75
C ASP A 311 -8.83 -12.74 -5.60
N VAL A 312 -7.95 -11.78 -5.90
CA VAL A 312 -7.38 -10.85 -4.91
C VAL A 312 -8.47 -9.96 -4.33
N VAL A 313 -9.35 -9.42 -5.19
CA VAL A 313 -10.50 -8.58 -4.78
C VAL A 313 -11.48 -9.36 -3.90
N LYS A 314 -11.84 -10.61 -4.24
CA LYS A 314 -12.71 -11.45 -3.40
C LYS A 314 -12.06 -11.79 -2.06
N TRP A 315 -10.75 -12.03 -2.04
CA TRP A 315 -9.99 -12.26 -0.80
C TRP A 315 -10.00 -11.01 0.11
N HIS A 316 -9.70 -9.83 -0.45
CA HIS A 316 -9.80 -8.56 0.26
C HIS A 316 -11.22 -8.31 0.80
N ALA A 317 -12.25 -8.50 -0.03
CA ALA A 317 -13.65 -8.31 0.35
C ALA A 317 -14.07 -9.26 1.48
N ALA A 318 -13.72 -10.54 1.41
CA ALA A 318 -14.03 -11.48 2.48
C ALA A 318 -13.35 -11.09 3.81
N LEU A 319 -12.08 -10.69 3.74
CA LEU A 319 -11.30 -10.26 4.90
C LEU A 319 -11.78 -8.95 5.54
N THR A 320 -12.22 -7.96 4.75
CA THR A 320 -12.48 -6.59 5.25
C THR A 320 -13.93 -6.12 5.16
N GLU A 321 -14.78 -6.74 4.33
CA GLU A 321 -16.14 -6.25 4.03
C GLU A 321 -17.26 -7.27 4.33
N GLU A 322 -17.02 -8.57 4.16
CA GLU A 322 -18.09 -9.59 4.21
C GLU A 322 -18.13 -10.34 5.56
N GLU A 323 -16.99 -10.81 6.07
CA GLU A 323 -16.96 -11.75 7.20
C GLU A 323 -16.85 -11.05 8.57
N VAL A 324 -17.78 -10.14 8.85
CA VAL A 324 -17.87 -9.32 10.08
C VAL A 324 -17.80 -10.11 11.40
N SER A 325 -18.15 -11.41 11.40
CA SER A 325 -18.00 -12.29 12.57
C SER A 325 -16.56 -12.62 12.93
N TYR A 326 -15.65 -12.51 11.96
CA TYR A 326 -14.22 -12.59 12.16
C TYR A 326 -13.75 -11.20 12.62
N SER A 327 -13.55 -11.09 13.93
CA SER A 327 -13.36 -9.84 14.70
C SER A 327 -12.27 -8.90 14.10
N PRO A 328 -12.40 -7.57 14.24
CA PRO A 328 -11.51 -6.56 13.62
C PRO A 328 -10.00 -6.66 13.91
N TYR A 329 -9.53 -7.60 14.74
CA TYR A 329 -8.12 -7.95 14.86
C TYR A 329 -7.49 -8.38 13.52
N TYR A 330 -8.28 -8.93 12.58
CA TYR A 330 -7.84 -9.24 11.21
C TYR A 330 -7.54 -8.03 10.32
N LEU A 331 -7.37 -6.85 10.90
CA LEU A 331 -7.02 -5.60 10.21
C LEU A 331 -5.72 -4.98 10.72
N ALA A 332 -4.83 -5.73 11.40
CA ALA A 332 -3.51 -5.28 11.82
C ALA A 332 -2.29 -5.92 11.10
N LEU A 333 -1.60 -5.07 10.33
CA LEU A 333 -0.17 -5.12 9.93
C LEU A 333 0.34 -5.95 8.72
N ASN A 334 -0.27 -7.05 8.22
CA ASN A 334 0.40 -7.88 7.18
C ASN A 334 -0.42 -8.33 5.93
N TYR A 335 -1.61 -7.78 5.68
CA TYR A 335 -2.59 -8.40 4.75
C TYR A 335 -2.27 -8.38 3.26
N VAL A 336 -1.63 -7.31 2.78
CA VAL A 336 -1.17 -7.18 1.39
C VAL A 336 -0.40 -8.43 0.96
N PHE A 337 0.27 -9.08 1.91
CA PHE A 337 1.14 -10.22 1.65
C PHE A 337 0.44 -11.55 1.37
N LEU A 338 -0.67 -11.86 2.06
CA LEU A 338 -1.44 -13.09 1.82
C LEU A 338 -2.08 -13.10 0.43
N CYS A 339 -2.28 -11.94 -0.18
CA CYS A 339 -2.77 -11.77 -1.54
C CYS A 339 -1.79 -12.29 -2.59
N TYR A 340 -0.48 -12.30 -2.31
CA TYR A 340 0.54 -12.92 -3.17
C TYR A 340 0.62 -14.44 -3.01
N CYS A 341 -0.09 -14.99 -2.02
CA CYS A 341 -0.43 -16.40 -2.00
C CYS A 341 -1.69 -16.73 -2.84
N TYR A 342 -2.19 -15.87 -3.74
CA TYR A 342 -3.34 -16.17 -4.64
C TYR A 342 -3.11 -15.90 -6.15
#